data_AF-A0A8T4P283-F1
#
_entry.id   AF-A0A8T4P283-F1
#
_cell.length_a   1.000
_cell.length_b   1.000
_cell.length_c   1.000
_cell.angle_alpha   90.00
_cell.angle_beta   90.00
_cell.angle_gamma   90.00
#
_symmetry.space_group_name_H-M   'P 1'
#
loop_
_entity.id
_entity.type
_entity.pdbx_description
1 polymer ?
#
loop_
_entity_poly.entity_id
_entity_poly.type
_entity_poly.pdbx_seq_one_letter_code
_entity_poly.pdbx_strand_id
1 'polypeptide(L)'
;MVFDKNYYKNEFERLSKLKGETKFFIRKSSDTFKIKRFIKKGTDSFELANYIKSSNQNAKDYWTITICYYSMLYMAKAAILKKGYETDDHYSTQIALGHLLVPNEIKQV
;
A
#
# COMPACT_ATOMS: atom_id res chain seq x y z
N MET A 1 18.71 -8.48 2.11
CA MET A 1 18.60 -7.02 1.91
C MET A 1 18.28 -6.41 3.27
N VAL A 2 19.13 -5.55 3.81
CA VAL A 2 18.87 -4.91 5.12
C VAL A 2 17.87 -3.78 4.90
N PHE A 3 16.81 -3.75 5.70
CA PHE A 3 15.81 -2.69 5.62
C PHE A 3 16.39 -1.36 6.15
N ASP A 4 16.59 -0.39 5.26
CA ASP A 4 17.11 0.94 5.62
C ASP A 4 15.98 1.88 6.06
N LYS A 5 15.68 1.88 7.36
CA LYS A 5 14.68 2.76 7.97
C LYS A 5 14.94 4.25 7.72
N ASN A 6 16.21 4.66 7.67
CA ASN A 6 16.58 6.06 7.49
C ASN A 6 16.27 6.54 6.08
N TYR A 7 16.52 5.70 5.07
CA TYR A 7 16.07 5.96 3.70
C TYR A 7 14.56 6.23 3.64
N TYR A 8 13.75 5.31 4.18
CA TYR A 8 12.29 5.44 4.16
C TYR A 8 11.79 6.70 4.90
N LYS A 9 12.41 7.05 6.02
CA LYS A 9 12.08 8.28 6.76
C LYS A 9 12.40 9.53 5.93
N ASN A 10 13.63 9.64 5.44
CA ASN A 10 14.09 10.82 4.70
C ASN A 10 13.24 11.02 3.42
N GLU A 11 12.96 9.93 2.73
CA GLU A 11 12.15 9.95 1.52
C GLU A 11 10.67 10.29 1.81
N PHE A 12 10.12 9.80 2.92
CA PHE A 12 8.78 10.16 3.36
C PHE A 12 8.66 11.67 3.62
N GLU A 13 9.63 12.26 4.33
CA GLU A 13 9.66 13.69 4.62
C GLU A 13 9.79 14.51 3.33
N ARG A 14 10.62 14.07 2.38
CA ARG A 14 10.77 14.70 1.06
C ARG A 14 9.45 14.67 0.29
N LEU A 15 8.84 13.50 0.14
CA LEU A 15 7.58 13.32 -0.59
C LEU A 15 6.39 14.05 0.06
N SER A 16 6.39 14.20 1.38
CA SER A 16 5.35 14.93 2.11
C SER A 16 5.42 16.45 1.91
N LYS A 17 6.59 16.97 1.48
CA LYS A 17 6.81 18.40 1.20
C LYS A 17 6.57 18.76 -0.27
N LEU A 18 6.63 17.79 -1.18
CA LEU A 18 6.35 17.99 -2.60
C LEU A 18 4.85 18.23 -2.83
N LYS A 19 4.47 19.49 -3.02
CA LYS A 19 3.16 19.87 -3.52
C LYS A 19 3.24 20.00 -5.05
N GLY A 20 2.81 18.97 -5.78
CA GLY A 20 2.59 19.12 -7.22
C GLY A 20 1.32 19.91 -7.49
N GLU A 21 1.26 20.65 -8.59
CA GLU A 21 0.09 21.44 -9.00
C GLU A 21 -1.18 20.58 -9.22
N THR A 22 -1.01 19.27 -9.45
CA THR A 22 -2.11 18.34 -9.79
C THR A 22 -2.06 16.97 -9.12
N LYS A 23 -0.98 16.61 -8.40
CA LYS A 23 -0.80 15.28 -7.78
C LYS A 23 -0.07 15.36 -6.43
N PHE A 24 -0.58 14.67 -5.42
CA PHE A 24 0.05 14.59 -4.09
C PHE A 24 0.77 13.25 -3.94
N PHE A 25 2.06 13.27 -3.59
CA PHE A 25 2.77 12.03 -3.32
C PHE A 25 2.34 11.43 -1.97
N ILE A 26 2.48 12.21 -0.90
CA ILE A 26 2.03 11.88 0.45
C ILE A 26 1.41 13.15 1.06
N ARG A 27 0.21 13.04 1.64
CA ARG A 27 -0.45 14.15 2.33
C ARG A 27 -1.09 13.71 3.64
N LYS A 28 -1.29 14.65 4.56
CA LYS A 28 -2.15 14.39 5.73
C LYS A 28 -3.59 14.23 5.27
N SER A 29 -4.31 13.29 5.88
CA SER A 29 -5.71 13.04 5.56
C SER A 29 -6.46 12.54 6.79
N SER A 30 -7.67 13.07 6.99
CA SER A 30 -8.61 12.66 8.04
C SER A 30 -9.81 11.90 7.46
N ASP A 31 -9.77 11.52 6.19
CA ASP A 31 -10.88 10.90 5.44
C ASP A 31 -11.09 9.43 5.83
N THR A 32 -11.27 9.14 7.11
CA THR A 32 -11.32 7.78 7.68
C THR A 32 -12.42 6.90 7.08
N PHE A 33 -13.47 7.48 6.48
CA PHE A 33 -14.49 6.73 5.73
C PHE A 33 -13.89 5.91 4.57
N LYS A 34 -12.79 6.37 3.95
CA LYS A 34 -12.09 5.66 2.88
C LYS A 34 -11.44 4.36 3.37
N ILE A 35 -11.18 4.21 4.68
CA ILE A 35 -10.57 3.00 5.26
C ILE A 35 -11.45 1.78 4.97
N LYS A 36 -12.76 1.86 5.26
CA LYS A 36 -13.70 0.77 4.99
C LYS A 36 -13.75 0.43 3.50
N ARG A 37 -13.71 1.46 2.64
CA ARG A 37 -13.70 1.30 1.18
C ARG A 37 -12.45 0.57 0.70
N PHE A 38 -11.27 0.94 1.20
CA PHE A 38 -10.02 0.28 0.82
C PHE A 38 -9.94 -1.15 1.34
N ILE A 39 -10.37 -1.42 2.59
CA ILE A 39 -10.45 -2.79 3.14
C ILE A 39 -11.34 -3.65 2.25
N LYS A 40 -12.55 -3.17 1.93
CA LYS A 40 -13.46 -3.90 1.04
C LYS A 40 -12.82 -4.21 -0.31
N LYS A 41 -12.22 -3.21 -0.99
CA LYS A 41 -11.53 -3.43 -2.26
C LYS A 41 -10.38 -4.44 -2.15
N GLY A 42 -9.61 -4.38 -1.06
CA GLY A 42 -8.52 -5.30 -0.77
C GLY A 42 -9.03 -6.75 -0.64
N THR A 43 -10.06 -6.96 0.18
CA THR A 43 -10.69 -8.27 0.38
C THR A 43 -11.31 -8.80 -0.91
N ASP A 44 -12.15 -8.01 -1.59
CA ASP A 44 -12.78 -8.41 -2.85
C ASP A 44 -11.74 -8.80 -3.91
N SER A 45 -10.62 -8.06 -3.98
CA SER A 45 -9.52 -8.38 -4.90
C SER A 45 -8.83 -9.69 -4.51
N PHE A 46 -8.63 -9.95 -3.22
CA PHE A 46 -8.02 -11.20 -2.76
C PHE A 46 -8.92 -12.41 -3.07
N GLU A 47 -10.22 -12.28 -2.86
CA GLU A 47 -11.21 -13.30 -3.24
C GLU A 47 -11.19 -13.59 -4.75
N LEU A 48 -11.12 -12.53 -5.57
CA LEU A 48 -10.97 -12.67 -7.03
C LEU A 48 -9.66 -13.38 -7.39
N ALA A 49 -8.55 -13.07 -6.73
CA ALA A 49 -7.27 -13.73 -6.97
C ALA A 49 -7.35 -15.24 -6.71
N ASN A 50 -8.05 -15.65 -5.64
CA ASN A 50 -8.30 -17.05 -5.32
C ASN A 50 -9.17 -17.74 -6.38
N TYR A 51 -10.23 -17.07 -6.83
CA TYR A 51 -11.10 -17.57 -7.90
C TYR A 51 -10.33 -17.77 -9.22
N ILE A 52 -9.50 -16.81 -9.61
CA ILE A 52 -8.68 -16.92 -10.83
C ILE A 52 -7.66 -18.06 -10.70
N LYS A 53 -7.02 -18.19 -9.53
CA LYS A 53 -6.02 -19.26 -9.28
C LYS A 53 -6.62 -20.67 -9.41
N SER A 54 -7.86 -20.85 -8.95
CA SER A 54 -8.58 -22.13 -9.05
C SER A 54 -9.20 -22.39 -10.42
N SER A 55 -9.22 -21.41 -11.32
CA SER A 55 -9.77 -21.56 -12.66
C SER A 55 -8.87 -22.38 -13.60
N ASN A 56 -9.41 -22.74 -14.78
CA ASN A 56 -8.69 -23.37 -15.88
C ASN A 56 -8.21 -22.36 -16.94
N GLN A 57 -8.20 -21.07 -16.61
CA GLN A 57 -7.78 -20.02 -17.54
C GLN A 57 -6.27 -20.04 -17.78
N ASN A 58 -5.87 -19.73 -19.01
CA ASN A 58 -4.46 -19.53 -19.34
C ASN A 58 -3.91 -18.29 -18.62
N ALA A 59 -2.61 -18.29 -18.31
CA ALA A 59 -1.92 -17.22 -17.59
C ALA A 59 -2.55 -16.83 -16.23
N LYS A 60 -3.35 -17.71 -15.61
CA LYS A 60 -4.00 -17.46 -14.32
C LYS A 60 -3.02 -17.05 -13.23
N ASP A 61 -1.82 -17.62 -13.22
CA ASP A 61 -0.81 -17.32 -12.21
C ASP A 61 -0.31 -15.89 -12.29
N TYR A 62 -0.09 -15.39 -13.51
CA TYR A 62 0.26 -13.99 -13.75
C TYR A 62 -0.84 -13.06 -13.22
N TRP A 63 -2.09 -13.33 -13.59
CA TRP A 63 -3.23 -12.55 -13.13
C TRP A 63 -3.43 -12.62 -11.62
N THR A 64 -3.28 -13.79 -11.00
CA THR A 64 -3.34 -13.95 -9.54
C THR A 64 -2.29 -13.08 -8.87
N ILE A 65 -1.04 -13.06 -9.35
CA ILE A 65 0.02 -12.20 -8.80
C ILE A 65 -0.35 -10.72 -8.93
N THR A 66 -0.81 -10.28 -10.11
CA THR A 66 -1.23 -8.90 -10.34
C THR A 66 -2.38 -8.49 -9.42
N ILE A 67 -3.39 -9.34 -9.25
CA ILE A 67 -4.55 -9.04 -8.40
C ILE A 67 -4.14 -9.01 -6.93
N CYS A 68 -3.30 -9.95 -6.47
CA CYS A 68 -2.72 -9.94 -5.13
C CYS A 68 -1.93 -8.65 -4.86
N TYR A 69 -1.17 -8.17 -5.84
CA TYR A 69 -0.48 -6.87 -5.75
C TYR A 69 -1.46 -5.72 -5.47
N TYR A 70 -2.56 -5.61 -6.21
CA TYR A 70 -3.57 -4.58 -5.97
C TYR A 70 -4.31 -4.76 -4.64
N SER A 71 -4.58 -5.99 -4.24
CA SER A 71 -5.15 -6.29 -2.92
C SER A 71 -4.25 -5.74 -1.81
N MET A 72 -2.95 -6.04 -1.86
CA MET A 72 -1.96 -5.51 -0.92
C MET A 72 -1.88 -3.99 -0.97
N LEU A 73 -1.93 -3.39 -2.16
CA LEU A 73 -1.91 -1.94 -2.32
C LEU A 73 -3.11 -1.27 -1.63
N TYR A 74 -4.31 -1.82 -1.78
CA TYR A 74 -5.50 -1.29 -1.10
C TYR A 74 -5.39 -1.42 0.42
N MET A 75 -4.91 -2.56 0.91
CA MET A 75 -4.69 -2.77 2.36
C MET A 75 -3.62 -1.81 2.91
N ALA A 76 -2.53 -1.58 2.15
CA ALA A 76 -1.51 -0.60 2.50
C ALA A 76 -2.09 0.81 2.61
N LYS A 77 -2.90 1.25 1.64
CA LYS A 77 -3.56 2.56 1.68
C LYS A 77 -4.50 2.70 2.89
N ALA A 78 -5.24 1.64 3.24
CA ALA A 78 -6.07 1.64 4.45
C ALA A 78 -5.23 1.80 5.74
N ALA A 79 -4.10 1.10 5.83
CA ALA A 79 -3.21 1.14 6.99
C ALA A 79 -2.49 2.49 7.12
N ILE A 80 -2.02 3.07 6.01
CA ILE A 80 -1.42 4.41 5.96
C ILE A 80 -2.45 5.48 6.38
N LEU A 81 -3.69 5.36 5.93
CA LEU A 81 -4.77 6.27 6.32
C LEU A 81 -5.13 6.19 7.80
N LYS A 82 -5.05 5.01 8.41
CA LYS A 82 -5.12 4.88 9.89
C LYS A 82 -4.00 5.63 10.63
N LYS A 83 -2.87 5.90 9.97
CA LYS A 83 -1.76 6.71 10.49
C LYS A 83 -1.91 8.21 10.16
N GLY A 84 -3.02 8.62 9.54
CA GLY A 84 -3.33 10.02 9.24
C GLY A 84 -2.75 10.54 7.91
N TYR A 85 -2.36 9.65 7.00
CA TYR A 85 -1.76 10.00 5.71
C TYR A 85 -2.49 9.35 4.52
N GLU A 86 -2.36 9.94 3.33
CA GLU A 86 -2.89 9.40 2.08
C GLU A 86 -1.83 9.53 0.96
N THR A 87 -1.87 8.61 0.00
CA THR A 87 -0.90 8.50 -1.10
C THR A 87 -1.59 8.33 -2.45
N ASP A 88 -1.08 9.00 -3.50
CA ASP A 88 -1.69 8.93 -4.83
C ASP A 88 -1.02 7.91 -5.77
N ASP A 89 0.25 7.54 -5.55
CA ASP A 89 0.97 6.57 -6.40
C ASP A 89 1.58 5.39 -5.62
N HIS A 90 2.07 4.42 -6.38
CA HIS A 90 2.57 3.15 -5.83
C HIS A 90 3.89 3.34 -5.07
N TYR A 91 4.77 4.22 -5.57
CA TYR A 91 6.06 4.50 -4.95
C TYR A 91 5.86 5.19 -3.61
N SER A 92 5.04 6.23 -3.56
CA SER A 92 4.75 6.94 -2.32
C SER A 92 4.03 6.05 -1.29
N THR A 93 3.20 5.11 -1.75
CA THR A 93 2.59 4.08 -0.90
C THR A 93 3.64 3.17 -0.27
N GLN A 94 4.63 2.71 -1.05
CA GLN A 94 5.74 1.90 -0.54
C GLN A 94 6.57 2.67 0.49
N ILE A 95 6.90 3.94 0.19
CA ILE A 95 7.66 4.79 1.11
C ILE A 95 6.92 5.01 2.42
N ALA A 96 5.63 5.35 2.35
CA ALA A 96 4.78 5.55 3.52
C ALA A 96 4.66 4.28 4.36
N LEU A 97 4.49 3.11 3.73
CA LEU A 97 4.41 1.84 4.44
C LEU A 97 5.72 1.50 5.17
N GLY A 98 6.86 1.66 4.48
CA GLY A 98 8.18 1.46 5.07
C GLY A 98 8.42 2.38 6.27
N HIS A 99 8.11 3.66 6.15
CA HIS A 99 8.32 4.61 7.25
C HIS A 99 7.36 4.40 8.43
N LEU A 100 6.05 4.26 8.15
CA LEU A 100 4.99 4.34 9.16
C LEU A 100 4.63 3.00 9.82
N LEU A 101 4.86 1.87 9.14
CA LEU A 101 4.30 0.56 9.53
C LEU A 101 5.35 -0.52 9.75
N VAL A 102 6.50 -0.47 9.07
CA VAL A 102 7.55 -1.46 9.29
C VAL A 102 8.25 -1.16 10.63
N PRO A 103 8.27 -2.08 11.60
CA PRO A 103 8.95 -1.86 12.89
C PRO A 103 10.47 -1.78 12.71
N ASN A 104 11.17 -1.16 13.68
CA ASN A 104 12.64 -1.06 13.65
C ASN A 104 13.33 -2.41 13.80
N GLU A 105 12.65 -3.35 14.44
CA GLU A 105 13.11 -4.71 14.67
C GLU A 105 12.00 -5.65 14.19
N ILE A 106 12.32 -6.51 13.23
CA ILE A 106 11.50 -7.68 12.96
C ILE A 106 11.84 -8.64 14.09
N LYS A 107 10.94 -8.83 15.06
CA LYS A 107 11.10 -9.91 16.03
C LYS A 107 11.27 -11.20 15.23
N GLN A 108 12.46 -11.78 15.30
CA GLN A 108 12.67 -13.15 14.84
C GLN A 108 11.85 -14.03 15.79
N VAL A 109 10.81 -14.65 15.24
CA VAL A 109 10.03 -15.68 15.94
C VAL A 109 10.69 -17.02 15.65
#